data_AF-A0AA41VFR4-F1
#
_entry.id   AF-A0AA41VFR4-F1
#
_cell.length_a   1.000
_cell.length_b   1.000
_cell.length_c   1.000
_cell.angle_alpha   90.00
_cell.angle_beta   90.00
_cell.angle_gamma   90.00
#
_symmetry.space_group_name_H-M   'P 1'
#
loop_
_entity.id
_entity.type
_entity.pdbx_description
1 polymer ?
#
loop_
_entity_poly.entity_id
_entity_poly.type
_entity_poly.pdbx_seq_one_letter_code
_entity_poly.pdbx_strand_id
1 'polypeptide(L)'
;MWINKALTFPVSIAVLSKPNLKPYNLLKPYTLKPYCNSSAPKTETPIMPLDETDVGIHCYVSQIPGFRGVLKQRYADFIVNEVDTDGNVVRLTSLDGPPESVEEKKEKEEKETKISYTSEIESFRVLAGDTDADLLKDFVDKIIATGGGKEEISPIVLAPDYEKTHRTAIHNFFKTHLKFLVTDTVDGPDSASKCIRVRQSSGGNENGRGSTKRKERGGKPFDSRGTDDWPDNMGKFLRFNLFKENKDTQEALTVIGKMLGIQQRAFGFAGTKDKRAITTQRVTVFKQAVKKLASLNGRLIGIKIGDFCYVKEGLCLGQLQGNRFTITLRGVTANSEDTIKAAADALGRSGFINYFGLQ
;
A
#
# COMPACT_ATOMS: atom_id res chain seq x y z
N MET A 1 -5.41 9.02 -32.85
CA MET A 1 -5.78 7.86 -33.68
C MET A 1 -6.13 6.72 -32.73
N TRP A 2 -7.37 6.69 -32.23
CA TRP A 2 -7.83 5.70 -31.26
C TRP A 2 -8.34 4.48 -32.01
N ILE A 3 -7.56 3.41 -32.02
CA ILE A 3 -7.96 2.14 -32.61
C ILE A 3 -8.87 1.47 -31.59
N ASN A 4 -10.18 1.48 -31.85
CA ASN A 4 -11.16 0.63 -31.19
C ASN A 4 -10.86 -0.84 -31.52
N LYS A 5 -10.02 -1.50 -30.72
CA LYS A 5 -10.06 -2.96 -30.63
C LYS A 5 -11.22 -3.31 -29.69
N ALA A 6 -12.35 -3.71 -30.28
CA ALA A 6 -13.44 -4.34 -29.55
C ALA A 6 -12.93 -5.66 -28.96
N LEU A 7 -12.58 -5.66 -27.67
CA LEU A 7 -12.37 -6.88 -26.91
C LEU A 7 -13.75 -7.42 -26.54
N THR A 8 -14.24 -8.37 -27.34
CA THR A 8 -15.45 -9.13 -27.02
C THR A 8 -15.11 -10.16 -25.94
N PHE A 9 -15.40 -9.81 -24.69
CA PHE A 9 -15.44 -10.81 -23.62
C PHE A 9 -16.81 -11.50 -23.65
N PRO A 10 -16.88 -12.84 -23.63
CA PRO A 10 -18.16 -13.53 -23.59
C PRO A 10 -18.90 -13.17 -22.29
N VAL A 11 -20.10 -12.60 -22.42
CA VAL A 11 -21.02 -12.41 -21.31
C VAL A 11 -21.54 -13.78 -20.90
N SER A 12 -21.15 -14.26 -19.72
CA SER A 12 -21.66 -15.52 -19.16
C SER A 12 -22.72 -15.20 -18.11
N ILE A 13 -23.93 -15.72 -18.31
CA ILE A 13 -25.07 -15.52 -17.40
C ILE A 13 -25.54 -16.87 -16.88
N ALA A 14 -25.70 -16.96 -15.58
CA ALA A 14 -26.24 -18.14 -14.90
C ALA A 14 -27.44 -17.73 -14.06
N VAL A 15 -28.55 -18.44 -14.23
CA VAL A 15 -29.73 -18.33 -13.36
C VAL A 15 -29.49 -19.22 -12.15
N LEU A 16 -29.24 -18.61 -10.98
CA LEU A 16 -29.09 -19.37 -9.73
C LEU A 16 -30.47 -19.65 -9.13
N SER A 17 -30.97 -20.88 -9.29
CA SER A 17 -32.16 -21.36 -8.56
C SER A 17 -31.80 -21.68 -7.11
N LYS A 18 -32.62 -21.22 -6.16
CA LYS A 18 -32.37 -21.25 -4.70
C LYS A 18 -32.05 -22.66 -4.14
N PRO A 19 -31.08 -22.83 -3.22
CA PRO A 19 -31.20 -23.79 -2.13
C PRO A 19 -32.10 -23.22 -1.02
N ASN A 20 -32.95 -24.08 -0.45
CA ASN A 20 -33.90 -23.75 0.62
C ASN A 20 -33.22 -23.07 1.82
N LEU A 21 -33.52 -21.80 2.06
CA LEU A 21 -33.19 -21.09 3.30
C LEU A 21 -34.48 -20.57 3.94
N LYS A 22 -34.69 -20.98 5.20
CA LYS A 22 -35.88 -20.66 6.02
C LYS A 22 -35.97 -19.14 6.30
N PRO A 23 -37.18 -18.57 6.42
CA PRO A 23 -37.37 -17.14 6.64
C PRO A 23 -37.00 -16.74 8.07
N TYR A 24 -36.19 -15.68 8.20
CA TYR A 24 -35.94 -15.00 9.48
C TYR A 24 -37.08 -14.00 9.76
N ASN A 25 -37.60 -14.05 10.99
CA ASN A 25 -38.67 -13.20 11.49
C ASN A 25 -38.25 -11.71 11.53
N LEU A 26 -39.08 -10.85 10.94
CA LEU A 26 -38.99 -9.40 11.01
C LEU A 26 -39.40 -8.92 12.41
N LEU A 27 -38.48 -8.27 13.14
CA LEU A 27 -38.82 -7.48 14.33
C LEU A 27 -39.52 -6.18 13.90
N LYS A 28 -40.59 -5.83 14.62
CA LYS A 28 -41.48 -4.67 14.36
C LYS A 28 -40.72 -3.33 14.45
N PRO A 29 -41.12 -2.31 13.66
CA PRO A 29 -40.53 -0.98 13.76
C PRO A 29 -40.97 -0.25 15.03
N TYR A 30 -39.99 0.24 15.80
CA TYR A 30 -40.19 1.20 16.89
C TYR A 30 -40.58 2.58 16.30
N THR A 31 -41.72 3.12 16.70
CA THR A 31 -42.14 4.50 16.40
C THR A 31 -41.56 5.45 17.44
N LEU A 32 -40.63 6.32 17.03
CA LEU A 32 -40.22 7.50 17.80
C LEU A 32 -41.09 8.69 17.39
N LYS A 33 -41.75 9.33 18.37
CA LYS A 33 -42.50 10.59 18.18
C LYS A 33 -41.52 11.77 18.07
N PRO A 34 -41.70 12.72 17.13
CA PRO A 34 -40.87 13.91 17.08
C PRO A 34 -41.36 14.96 18.08
N TYR A 35 -40.40 15.51 18.84
CA TYR A 35 -40.56 16.73 19.63
C TYR A 35 -40.15 17.92 18.74
N CYS A 36 -41.02 18.91 18.57
CA CYS A 36 -40.72 20.13 17.84
C CYS A 36 -39.94 21.11 18.73
N ASN A 37 -38.87 21.71 18.19
CA ASN A 37 -38.40 23.02 18.62
C ASN A 37 -38.37 23.95 17.39
N SER A 38 -39.07 25.06 17.53
CA SER A 38 -39.29 26.09 16.53
C SER A 38 -38.02 26.89 16.21
N SER A 39 -37.60 26.89 14.94
CA SER A 39 -36.96 28.06 14.32
C SER A 39 -37.16 28.01 12.80
N ALA A 40 -37.71 29.12 12.28
CA ALA A 40 -38.00 29.55 10.90
C ALA A 40 -37.84 28.57 9.71
N PRO A 41 -38.84 28.46 8.81
CA PRO A 41 -38.72 27.67 7.60
C PRO A 41 -37.79 28.38 6.61
N LYS A 42 -36.62 27.77 6.34
CA LYS A 42 -35.97 27.96 5.05
C LYS A 42 -36.76 27.12 4.06
N THR A 43 -37.24 27.74 3.00
CA THR A 43 -37.91 27.07 1.89
C THR A 43 -36.91 26.16 1.19
N GLU A 44 -36.71 24.95 1.71
CA GLU A 44 -36.03 23.88 0.99
C GLU A 44 -37.02 23.36 -0.05
N THR A 45 -36.86 23.81 -1.29
CA THR A 45 -37.46 23.13 -2.44
C THR A 45 -37.02 21.66 -2.38
N PRO A 46 -37.95 20.69 -2.35
CA PRO A 46 -37.56 19.28 -2.39
C PRO A 46 -36.84 19.06 -3.72
N ILE A 47 -35.55 18.76 -3.66
CA ILE A 47 -34.76 18.38 -4.83
C ILE A 47 -35.39 17.09 -5.33
N MET A 48 -36.14 17.16 -6.42
CA MET A 48 -36.62 15.97 -7.09
C MET A 48 -35.40 15.15 -7.53
N PRO A 49 -35.41 13.82 -7.32
CA PRO A 49 -34.32 12.98 -7.81
C PRO A 49 -34.24 13.12 -9.33
N LEU A 50 -33.03 13.43 -9.82
CA LEU A 50 -32.73 13.56 -11.24
C LEU A 50 -33.05 12.25 -11.97
N ASP A 51 -33.74 12.33 -13.10
CA ASP A 51 -34.04 11.15 -13.94
C ASP A 51 -33.02 10.98 -15.07
N GLU A 52 -32.94 9.77 -15.64
CA GLU A 52 -32.07 9.45 -16.79
C GLU A 52 -32.41 10.34 -18.01
N THR A 53 -33.69 10.65 -18.18
CA THR A 53 -34.16 11.50 -19.28
C THR A 53 -33.66 12.95 -19.17
N ASP A 54 -33.48 13.46 -17.96
CA ASP A 54 -32.97 14.82 -17.71
C ASP A 54 -31.52 14.99 -18.18
N VAL A 55 -30.76 13.90 -18.28
CA VAL A 55 -29.37 13.88 -18.77
C VAL A 55 -29.23 13.29 -20.17
N GLY A 56 -30.35 13.12 -20.89
CA GLY A 56 -30.36 12.66 -22.28
C GLY A 56 -30.20 11.15 -22.46
N ILE A 57 -30.38 10.34 -21.41
CA ILE A 57 -30.40 8.88 -21.49
C ILE A 57 -31.85 8.44 -21.76
N HIS A 58 -32.18 8.14 -23.02
CA HIS A 58 -33.54 7.80 -23.43
C HIS A 58 -33.64 6.73 -24.52
N CYS A 59 -32.54 6.36 -25.17
CA CYS A 59 -32.52 5.38 -26.25
C CYS A 59 -32.02 4.01 -25.79
N TYR A 60 -32.51 2.95 -26.43
CA TYR A 60 -32.07 1.56 -26.24
C TYR A 60 -31.63 0.94 -27.57
N VAL A 61 -30.67 0.02 -27.52
CA VAL A 61 -30.22 -0.73 -28.71
C VAL A 61 -31.23 -1.81 -29.10
N SER A 62 -31.85 -2.45 -28.11
CA SER A 62 -32.75 -3.58 -28.30
C SER A 62 -34.21 -3.15 -28.18
N GLN A 63 -35.08 -3.78 -28.98
CA GLN A 63 -36.54 -3.63 -28.91
C GLN A 63 -37.20 -4.70 -28.02
N ILE A 64 -36.39 -5.53 -27.32
CA ILE A 64 -36.88 -6.55 -26.39
C ILE A 64 -37.59 -5.86 -25.21
N PRO A 65 -38.77 -6.34 -24.78
CA PRO A 65 -39.46 -5.79 -23.61
C PRO A 65 -38.56 -5.77 -22.37
N GLY A 66 -38.54 -4.63 -21.67
CA GLY A 66 -37.81 -4.50 -20.41
C GLY A 66 -38.38 -5.37 -19.29
N PHE A 67 -37.55 -5.66 -18.30
CA PHE A 67 -37.95 -6.33 -17.07
C PHE A 67 -37.39 -5.59 -15.86
N ARG A 68 -37.93 -5.84 -14.67
CA ARG A 68 -37.46 -5.18 -13.44
C ARG A 68 -36.47 -6.06 -12.70
N GLY A 69 -35.52 -5.43 -12.02
CA GLY A 69 -34.60 -6.08 -11.10
C GLY A 69 -33.95 -5.05 -10.19
N VAL A 70 -33.51 -5.48 -9.01
CA VAL A 70 -32.83 -4.64 -8.04
C VAL A 70 -31.33 -4.79 -8.22
N LEU A 71 -30.69 -3.70 -8.63
CA LEU A 71 -29.24 -3.58 -8.73
C LEU A 71 -28.64 -3.14 -7.38
N LYS A 72 -27.45 -3.65 -7.04
CA LYS A 72 -26.69 -3.26 -5.83
C LYS A 72 -27.51 -3.39 -4.53
N GLN A 73 -28.45 -4.34 -4.42
CA GLN A 73 -29.19 -4.60 -3.16
C GLN A 73 -28.21 -4.84 -2.01
N ARG A 74 -27.17 -5.64 -2.24
CA ARG A 74 -25.97 -5.75 -1.41
C ARG A 74 -24.75 -5.27 -2.20
N TYR A 75 -23.72 -4.75 -1.53
CA TYR A 75 -22.47 -4.37 -2.22
C TYR A 75 -21.78 -5.58 -2.88
N ALA A 76 -21.95 -6.79 -2.31
CA ALA A 76 -21.42 -8.03 -2.84
C ALA A 76 -22.11 -8.51 -4.14
N ASP A 77 -23.25 -7.90 -4.50
CA ASP A 77 -23.94 -8.18 -5.76
C ASP A 77 -23.29 -7.45 -6.94
N PHE A 78 -22.33 -6.56 -6.68
CA PHE A 78 -21.61 -5.79 -7.69
C PHE A 78 -20.11 -5.96 -7.46
N ILE A 79 -19.50 -6.83 -8.27
CA ILE A 79 -18.07 -7.15 -8.17
C ILE A 79 -17.36 -6.59 -9.38
N VAL A 80 -16.26 -5.88 -9.14
CA VAL A 80 -15.45 -5.24 -10.19
C VAL A 80 -14.02 -5.70 -10.07
N ASN A 81 -13.48 -6.35 -11.10
CA ASN A 81 -12.07 -6.70 -11.16
C ASN A 81 -11.42 -5.93 -12.31
N GLU A 82 -10.36 -5.19 -12.03
CA GLU A 82 -9.59 -4.49 -13.05
C GLU A 82 -9.01 -5.48 -14.08
N VAL A 83 -8.97 -5.08 -15.34
CA VAL A 83 -8.25 -5.77 -16.41
C VAL A 83 -7.02 -4.95 -16.74
N ASP A 84 -5.84 -5.51 -16.49
CA ASP A 84 -4.58 -4.80 -16.70
C ASP A 84 -4.26 -4.56 -18.18
N THR A 85 -3.16 -3.85 -18.45
CA THR A 85 -2.70 -3.55 -19.81
C THR A 85 -2.38 -4.78 -20.65
N ASP A 86 -2.18 -5.95 -20.02
CA ASP A 86 -1.86 -7.21 -20.67
C ASP A 86 -3.13 -8.07 -20.89
N GLY A 87 -4.30 -7.59 -20.45
CA GLY A 87 -5.58 -8.30 -20.55
C GLY A 87 -5.87 -9.26 -19.40
N ASN A 88 -5.02 -9.29 -18.37
CA ASN A 88 -5.21 -10.16 -17.21
C ASN A 88 -6.22 -9.55 -16.25
N VAL A 89 -7.15 -10.39 -15.77
CA VAL A 89 -8.08 -10.00 -14.70
C VAL A 89 -7.34 -9.99 -13.38
N VAL A 90 -7.24 -8.81 -12.76
CA VAL A 90 -6.61 -8.62 -11.45
C VAL A 90 -7.44 -9.32 -10.39
N ARG A 91 -6.82 -10.24 -9.65
CA ARG A 91 -7.44 -11.01 -8.57
C ARG A 91 -6.51 -11.03 -7.37
N LEU A 92 -7.09 -11.05 -6.17
CA LEU A 92 -6.34 -11.24 -4.94
C LEU A 92 -6.15 -12.74 -4.70
N THR A 93 -4.94 -13.28 -4.94
CA THR A 93 -4.70 -14.74 -4.83
C THR A 93 -3.83 -15.13 -3.65
N SER A 94 -2.85 -14.30 -3.30
CA SER A 94 -1.99 -14.48 -2.14
C SER A 94 -1.93 -13.21 -1.30
N LEU A 95 -2.03 -13.37 0.03
CA LEU A 95 -1.80 -12.29 0.99
C LEU A 95 -0.35 -12.25 1.46
N ASP A 96 0.41 -13.30 1.17
CA ASP A 96 1.79 -13.45 1.58
C ASP A 96 2.72 -12.70 0.62
N GLY A 97 3.86 -12.29 1.14
CA GLY A 97 4.93 -11.78 0.28
C GLY A 97 5.42 -12.87 -0.67
N PRO A 98 5.90 -12.53 -1.89
CA PRO A 98 6.61 -13.50 -2.71
C PRO A 98 7.71 -14.14 -1.85
N PRO A 99 7.90 -15.47 -1.96
CA PRO A 99 9.07 -16.10 -1.37
C PRO A 99 10.27 -15.37 -1.95
N GLU A 100 11.08 -14.76 -1.09
CA GLU A 100 12.27 -14.03 -1.50
C GLU A 100 13.04 -14.90 -2.50
N SER A 101 13.10 -14.46 -3.75
CA SER A 101 13.89 -15.12 -4.79
C SER A 101 15.29 -15.28 -4.25
N VAL A 102 15.77 -16.50 -4.29
CA VAL A 102 17.12 -16.89 -3.91
C VAL A 102 18.07 -16.36 -5.00
N GLU A 103 18.25 -15.04 -5.06
CA GLU A 103 19.41 -14.41 -5.66
C GLU A 103 20.10 -13.68 -4.51
N GLU A 104 21.09 -14.38 -3.97
CA GLU A 104 21.94 -14.00 -2.84
C GLU A 104 21.19 -13.47 -1.62
N LYS A 105 20.32 -14.33 -1.09
CA LYS A 105 20.34 -14.52 0.36
C LYS A 105 21.76 -14.94 0.74
N LYS A 106 22.59 -13.99 1.17
CA LYS A 106 23.48 -14.29 2.30
C LYS A 106 22.53 -14.70 3.42
N GLU A 107 22.45 -16.01 3.57
CA GLU A 107 21.63 -16.70 4.54
C GLU A 107 21.73 -16.01 5.89
N LYS A 108 20.59 -15.50 6.37
CA LYS A 108 20.30 -15.57 7.80
C LYS A 108 19.91 -17.01 8.09
N GLU A 109 20.85 -17.92 7.93
CA GLU A 109 20.89 -19.12 8.72
C GLU A 109 21.46 -18.70 10.07
N GLU A 110 20.76 -19.06 11.13
CA GLU A 110 21.37 -19.30 12.43
C GLU A 110 22.39 -20.44 12.24
N LYS A 111 23.55 -20.09 11.71
CA LYS A 111 24.78 -20.86 11.79
C LYS A 111 25.81 -19.95 12.43
N GLU A 112 26.23 -20.33 13.62
CA GLU A 112 27.43 -19.86 14.30
C GLU A 112 28.62 -19.87 13.32
N THR A 113 28.78 -18.81 12.56
CA THR A 113 29.99 -18.51 11.81
C THR A 113 30.54 -17.25 12.43
N LYS A 114 31.66 -17.40 13.14
CA LYS A 114 32.46 -16.30 13.71
C LYS A 114 32.57 -15.17 12.67
N ILE A 115 31.79 -14.11 12.84
CA ILE A 115 31.94 -12.89 12.06
C ILE A 115 33.24 -12.25 12.53
N SER A 116 34.28 -12.32 11.70
CA SER A 116 35.59 -11.74 11.99
C SER A 116 35.68 -10.39 11.28
N TYR A 117 35.66 -9.29 12.04
CA TYR A 117 35.81 -7.91 11.53
C TYR A 117 37.28 -7.51 11.32
N THR A 118 38.15 -8.48 11.04
CA THR A 118 39.61 -8.27 10.99
C THR A 118 40.02 -7.32 9.88
N SER A 119 39.38 -7.39 8.71
CA SER A 119 39.68 -6.49 7.58
C SER A 119 39.25 -5.04 7.87
N GLU A 120 38.10 -4.86 8.52
CA GLU A 120 37.59 -3.54 8.89
C GLU A 120 38.46 -2.91 9.99
N ILE A 121 38.89 -3.70 10.97
CA ILE A 121 39.80 -3.24 12.03
C ILE A 121 41.14 -2.80 11.43
N GLU A 122 41.68 -3.52 10.45
CA GLU A 122 42.93 -3.12 9.80
C GLU A 122 42.78 -1.84 8.96
N SER A 123 41.64 -1.69 8.28
CA SER A 123 41.33 -0.42 7.60
C SER A 123 41.16 0.74 8.59
N PHE A 124 40.62 0.48 9.77
CA PHE A 124 40.48 1.48 10.82
C PHE A 124 41.82 1.85 11.44
N ARG A 125 42.74 0.89 11.57
CA ARG A 125 44.12 1.11 12.04
C ARG A 125 44.87 2.13 11.18
N VAL A 126 44.71 2.07 9.87
CA VAL A 126 45.30 3.06 8.95
C VAL A 126 44.69 4.45 9.16
N LEU A 127 43.43 4.54 9.59
CA LEU A 127 42.71 5.79 9.77
C LEU A 127 42.95 6.44 11.13
N ALA A 128 42.87 5.68 12.24
CA ALA A 128 42.87 6.19 13.61
C ALA A 128 44.11 5.78 14.43
N GLY A 129 45.02 4.98 13.86
CA GLY A 129 46.22 4.48 14.52
C GLY A 129 46.02 3.19 15.31
N ASP A 130 47.13 2.60 15.75
CA ASP A 130 47.16 1.28 16.38
C ASP A 130 46.38 1.22 17.70
N THR A 131 46.50 2.25 18.53
CA THR A 131 45.87 2.29 19.86
C THR A 131 44.35 2.26 19.78
N ASP A 132 43.77 3.08 18.89
CA ASP A 132 42.32 3.17 18.72
C ASP A 132 41.75 1.95 17.99
N ALA A 133 42.54 1.34 17.10
CA ALA A 133 42.16 0.10 16.44
C ALA A 133 42.14 -1.10 17.39
N ASP A 134 43.10 -1.19 18.30
CA ASP A 134 43.13 -2.24 19.31
C ASP A 134 41.97 -2.06 20.31
N LEU A 135 41.62 -0.82 20.69
CA LEU A 135 40.43 -0.52 21.49
C LEU A 135 39.13 -0.92 20.79
N LEU A 136 39.02 -0.65 19.48
CA LEU A 136 37.86 -1.05 18.69
C LEU A 136 37.77 -2.57 18.57
N LYS A 137 38.89 -3.25 18.35
CA LYS A 137 38.96 -4.71 18.29
C LYS A 137 38.46 -5.34 19.58
N ASP A 138 38.98 -4.90 20.73
CA ASP A 138 38.56 -5.39 22.04
C ASP A 138 37.07 -5.16 22.30
N PHE A 139 36.55 -4.02 21.84
CA PHE A 139 35.14 -3.69 21.98
C PHE A 139 34.23 -4.57 21.10
N VAL A 140 34.63 -4.82 19.86
CA VAL A 140 33.91 -5.71 18.94
C VAL A 140 33.96 -7.16 19.44
N ASP A 141 35.11 -7.63 19.91
CA ASP A 141 35.29 -8.97 20.48
C ASP A 141 34.40 -9.16 21.73
N LYS A 142 34.27 -8.13 22.58
CA LYS A 142 33.31 -8.12 23.70
C LYS A 142 31.86 -8.21 23.23
N ILE A 143 31.48 -7.44 22.21
CA ILE A 143 30.12 -7.48 21.65
C ILE A 143 29.77 -8.86 21.10
N ILE A 144 30.73 -9.51 20.42
CA ILE A 144 30.56 -10.86 19.87
C ILE A 144 30.44 -11.88 21.01
N ALA A 145 31.26 -11.77 22.05
CA ALA A 145 31.23 -12.68 23.20
C ALA A 145 29.92 -12.62 24.00
N THR A 146 29.27 -11.45 24.09
CA THR A 146 28.03 -11.25 24.86
C THR A 146 26.75 -11.61 24.07
N GLY A 147 26.85 -12.02 22.80
CA GLY A 147 25.73 -12.62 22.05
C GLY A 147 24.50 -11.71 21.84
N GLY A 148 24.66 -10.39 21.87
CA GLY A 148 23.55 -9.44 21.70
C GLY A 148 22.52 -9.41 22.84
N GLY A 149 22.85 -10.01 23.99
CA GLY A 149 22.05 -9.92 25.22
C GLY A 149 22.06 -8.50 25.81
N LYS A 150 21.01 -8.16 26.58
CA LYS A 150 20.74 -6.85 27.21
C LYS A 150 21.72 -6.46 28.34
N GLU A 151 23.01 -6.75 28.21
CA GLU A 151 24.02 -6.16 29.08
C GLU A 151 24.54 -4.88 28.43
N GLU A 152 24.48 -3.77 29.17
CA GLU A 152 24.84 -2.45 28.71
C GLU A 152 26.38 -2.36 28.60
N ILE A 153 26.93 -2.78 27.46
CA ILE A 153 28.38 -2.70 27.21
C ILE A 153 28.78 -1.22 27.24
N SER A 154 29.72 -0.89 28.13
CA SER A 154 30.19 0.49 28.31
C SER A 154 30.82 1.02 27.02
N PRO A 155 30.48 2.26 26.60
CA PRO A 155 31.01 2.84 25.38
C PRO A 155 32.52 3.09 25.49
N ILE A 156 33.22 2.95 24.37
CA ILE A 156 34.64 3.34 24.27
C ILE A 156 34.76 4.79 23.81
N VAL A 157 35.84 5.44 24.21
CA VAL A 157 36.19 6.80 23.78
C VAL A 157 37.57 6.73 23.14
N LEU A 158 37.66 7.17 21.89
CA LEU A 158 38.88 7.21 21.11
C LEU A 158 39.80 8.36 21.56
N ALA A 159 41.05 8.33 21.11
CA ALA A 159 42.04 9.34 21.44
C ALA A 159 41.57 10.78 21.09
N PRO A 160 42.08 11.81 21.81
CA PRO A 160 41.76 13.20 21.51
C PRO A 160 42.15 13.61 20.09
N ASP A 161 41.20 14.22 19.39
CA ASP A 161 41.36 14.64 18.00
C ASP A 161 41.15 16.17 17.87
N TYR A 162 42.15 16.83 17.29
CA TYR A 162 42.21 18.27 17.09
C TYR A 162 41.63 18.71 15.73
N GLU A 163 41.43 17.80 14.78
CA GLU A 163 41.02 18.10 13.42
C GLU A 163 39.58 17.66 13.11
N LYS A 164 38.73 18.59 12.70
CA LYS A 164 37.31 18.29 12.42
C LYS A 164 37.11 17.36 11.21
N THR A 165 37.96 17.47 10.20
CA THR A 165 37.98 16.65 8.98
C THR A 165 38.29 15.20 9.33
N HIS A 166 39.31 14.96 10.16
CA HIS A 166 39.68 13.65 10.67
C HIS A 166 38.54 13.01 11.48
N ARG A 167 37.94 13.75 12.41
CA ARG A 167 36.74 13.27 13.14
C ARG A 167 35.60 12.86 12.20
N THR A 168 35.38 13.63 11.14
CA THR A 168 34.34 13.35 10.15
C THR A 168 34.64 12.07 9.37
N ALA A 169 35.91 11.82 9.02
CA ALA A 169 36.34 10.59 8.37
C ALA A 169 36.09 9.36 9.25
N ILE A 170 36.42 9.44 10.54
CA ILE A 170 36.13 8.39 11.52
C ILE A 170 34.62 8.12 11.60
N HIS A 171 33.79 9.15 11.73
CA HIS A 171 32.33 8.97 11.74
C HIS A 171 31.79 8.30 10.46
N ASN A 172 32.36 8.63 9.30
CA ASN A 172 31.98 8.01 8.04
C ASN A 172 32.42 6.55 7.96
N PHE A 173 33.58 6.21 8.52
CA PHE A 173 34.06 4.83 8.61
C PHE A 173 33.07 3.95 9.38
N PHE A 174 32.62 4.36 10.57
CA PHE A 174 31.64 3.57 11.34
C PHE A 174 30.30 3.44 10.63
N LYS A 175 29.81 4.50 9.98
CA LYS A 175 28.54 4.47 9.20
C LYS A 175 28.59 3.52 8.01
N THR A 176 29.75 3.36 7.40
CA THR A 176 29.92 2.56 6.18
C THR A 176 30.23 1.10 6.52
N HIS A 177 31.13 0.86 7.47
CA HIS A 177 31.69 -0.46 7.74
C HIS A 177 31.10 -1.14 9.00
N LEU A 178 30.63 -0.38 10.00
CA LEU A 178 30.20 -0.91 11.31
C LEU A 178 28.84 -0.36 11.75
N LYS A 179 27.80 -0.62 10.94
CA LYS A 179 26.44 -0.05 11.12
C LYS A 179 25.73 -0.40 12.44
N PHE A 180 26.18 -1.42 13.15
CA PHE A 180 25.66 -1.79 14.47
C PHE A 180 26.25 -0.93 15.60
N LEU A 181 27.23 -0.07 15.30
CA LEU A 181 27.83 0.90 16.19
C LEU A 181 27.38 2.32 15.83
N VAL A 182 27.19 3.15 16.86
CA VAL A 182 26.87 4.57 16.73
C VAL A 182 28.01 5.37 17.34
N THR A 183 28.32 6.50 16.71
CA THR A 183 29.41 7.38 17.12
C THR A 183 28.94 8.80 17.35
N ASP A 184 29.43 9.44 18.41
CA ASP A 184 29.17 10.85 18.73
C ASP A 184 30.45 11.57 19.17
N THR A 185 30.54 12.87 18.89
CA THR A 185 31.69 13.69 19.31
C THR A 185 31.46 14.23 20.72
N VAL A 186 32.41 13.97 21.63
CA VAL A 186 32.41 14.46 23.01
C VAL A 186 33.60 15.37 23.27
N ASP A 187 33.52 16.19 24.32
CA ASP A 187 34.63 17.07 24.70
C ASP A 187 35.81 16.23 25.19
N GLY A 188 37.01 16.55 24.71
CA GLY A 188 38.23 15.89 25.14
C GLY A 188 38.77 16.47 26.46
N PRO A 189 39.89 15.92 26.96
CA PRO A 189 40.50 16.36 28.22
C PRO A 189 40.92 17.84 28.19
N ASP A 190 41.29 18.36 27.01
CA ASP A 190 41.59 19.77 26.79
C ASP A 190 40.44 20.47 26.07
N SER A 191 40.20 21.76 26.40
CA SER A 191 39.19 22.61 25.74
C SER A 191 39.31 22.69 24.22
N ALA A 192 40.51 22.45 23.67
CA ALA A 192 40.79 22.46 22.23
C ALA A 192 40.61 21.10 21.54
N SER A 193 40.53 20.01 22.31
CA SER A 193 40.43 18.64 21.79
C SER A 193 38.99 18.12 21.86
N LYS A 194 38.61 17.25 20.93
CA LYS A 194 37.36 16.47 21.04
C LYS A 194 37.68 15.00 20.85
N CYS A 195 36.96 14.13 21.54
CA CYS A 195 37.07 12.69 21.35
C CYS A 195 35.84 12.15 20.61
N ILE A 196 35.96 10.97 20.02
CA ILE A 196 34.83 10.25 19.45
C ILE A 196 34.47 9.11 20.39
N ARG A 197 33.21 9.11 20.83
CA ARG A 197 32.65 8.02 21.61
C ARG A 197 31.94 7.05 20.69
N VAL A 198 32.17 5.75 20.88
CA VAL A 198 31.56 4.66 20.13
C VAL A 198 30.70 3.83 21.07
N ARG A 199 29.45 3.58 20.67
CA ARG A 199 28.46 2.83 21.45
C ARG A 199 27.73 1.82 20.59
N GLN A 200 27.23 0.74 21.19
CA GLN A 200 26.37 -0.19 20.48
C GLN A 200 25.03 0.48 20.14
N SER A 201 24.50 0.22 18.94
CA SER A 201 23.18 0.68 18.52
C SER A 201 22.09 -0.09 19.26
N SER A 202 21.73 0.33 20.47
CA SER A 202 20.50 -0.14 21.12
C SER A 202 19.29 0.39 20.34
N GLY A 203 18.34 -0.48 20.00
CA GLY A 203 17.13 -0.16 19.23
C GLY A 203 16.10 0.72 19.97
N GLY A 204 16.57 1.76 20.65
CA GLY A 204 15.75 2.70 21.42
C GLY A 204 15.51 4.00 20.67
N ASN A 205 14.27 4.16 20.20
CA ASN A 205 13.53 5.43 20.03
C ASN A 205 14.37 6.71 19.81
N GLU A 206 14.62 7.07 18.54
CA GLU A 206 15.01 8.43 18.16
C GLU A 206 13.83 9.41 18.34
N ASN A 207 13.47 9.71 19.59
CA ASN A 207 12.78 10.95 19.95
C ASN A 207 13.82 12.00 20.35
N GLY A 208 14.78 12.25 19.46
CA GLY A 208 15.67 13.40 19.55
C GLY A 208 15.04 14.58 18.83
N ARG A 209 14.59 15.59 19.59
CA ARG A 209 14.21 16.91 19.10
C ARG A 209 15.42 17.60 18.43
N GLY A 210 15.76 17.17 17.23
CA GLY A 210 16.61 17.89 16.30
C GLY A 210 15.71 18.54 15.26
N SER A 211 15.64 19.87 15.29
CA SER A 211 14.99 20.69 14.26
C SER A 211 15.61 20.35 12.90
N THR A 212 15.04 19.36 12.20
CA THR A 212 15.37 19.10 10.82
C THR A 212 14.70 20.20 10.02
N LYS A 213 15.53 21.13 9.55
CA LYS A 213 15.22 22.06 8.46
C LYS A 213 14.29 21.35 7.49
N ARG A 214 13.07 21.88 7.37
CA ARG A 214 12.01 21.46 6.47
C ARG A 214 12.64 21.34 5.08
N LYS A 215 13.05 20.12 4.69
CA LYS A 215 13.64 19.84 3.38
C LYS A 215 12.65 20.39 2.36
N GLU A 216 13.10 21.33 1.52
CA GLU A 216 12.26 22.03 0.58
C GLU A 216 11.37 21.03 -0.15
N ARG A 217 10.06 21.24 -0.05
CA ARG A 217 9.02 20.46 -0.74
C ARG A 217 8.93 20.90 -2.20
N GLY A 218 10.08 21.06 -2.86
CA GLY A 218 10.16 21.40 -4.27
C GLY A 218 9.84 20.19 -5.13
N GLY A 219 8.66 20.20 -5.76
CA GLY A 219 8.37 19.52 -7.04
C GLY A 219 8.50 18.00 -7.16
N LYS A 220 8.96 17.26 -6.14
CA LYS A 220 9.11 15.80 -6.26
C LYS A 220 7.73 15.13 -6.24
N PRO A 221 7.37 14.32 -7.27
CA PRO A 221 6.05 13.72 -7.39
C PRO A 221 5.77 12.71 -6.25
N PHE A 222 6.81 12.13 -5.65
CA PHE A 222 6.69 11.14 -4.59
C PHE A 222 7.22 11.65 -3.24
N ASP A 223 6.61 11.15 -2.17
CA ASP A 223 7.01 11.40 -0.80
C ASP A 223 8.39 10.78 -0.54
N SER A 224 9.42 11.62 -0.31
CA SER A 224 10.80 11.19 -0.09
C SER A 224 11.04 10.57 1.29
N ARG A 225 9.98 10.10 1.96
CA ARG A 225 10.03 9.35 3.22
C ARG A 225 10.17 7.83 3.01
N GLY A 226 10.35 7.38 1.76
CA GLY A 226 10.84 6.04 1.45
C GLY A 226 12.22 5.82 2.06
N THR A 227 12.63 4.56 2.28
CA THR A 227 13.94 4.27 2.86
C THR A 227 15.05 4.84 1.98
N ASP A 228 15.99 5.58 2.59
CA ASP A 228 17.16 6.13 1.89
C ASP A 228 18.05 4.98 1.35
N ASP A 229 18.11 3.88 2.10
CA ASP A 229 18.75 2.61 1.71
C ASP A 229 17.80 1.73 0.86
N TRP A 230 17.57 2.11 -0.41
CA TRP A 230 16.84 1.27 -1.37
C TRP A 230 17.83 0.62 -2.34
N PRO A 231 17.87 -0.72 -2.49
CA PRO A 231 18.78 -1.38 -3.42
C PRO A 231 18.54 -0.94 -4.86
N ASP A 232 19.59 -0.57 -5.59
CA ASP A 232 19.50 -0.09 -6.97
C ASP A 232 19.02 -1.18 -7.95
N ASN A 233 19.27 -2.45 -7.62
CA ASN A 233 18.81 -3.61 -8.37
C ASN A 233 17.31 -3.93 -8.17
N MET A 234 16.67 -3.35 -7.15
CA MET A 234 15.26 -3.58 -6.84
C MET A 234 14.38 -2.51 -7.49
N GLY A 235 13.25 -2.95 -8.07
CA GLY A 235 12.24 -2.03 -8.61
C GLY A 235 11.85 -0.95 -7.60
N LYS A 236 11.81 0.32 -8.03
CA LYS A 236 11.53 1.48 -7.17
C LYS A 236 10.12 1.48 -6.59
N PHE A 237 9.21 0.72 -7.18
CA PHE A 237 7.82 0.62 -6.77
C PHE A 237 7.48 -0.79 -6.36
N LEU A 238 6.70 -0.91 -5.30
CA LEU A 238 6.04 -2.14 -4.94
C LEU A 238 4.63 -2.13 -5.54
N ARG A 239 4.37 -3.04 -6.48
CA ARG A 239 3.04 -3.34 -7.00
C ARG A 239 2.34 -4.33 -6.08
N PHE A 240 1.04 -4.13 -5.86
CA PHE A 240 0.18 -5.06 -5.14
C PHE A 240 -1.26 -4.95 -5.67
N ASN A 241 -2.06 -5.98 -5.40
CA ASN A 241 -3.49 -5.98 -5.67
C ASN A 241 -4.22 -5.47 -4.42
N LEU A 242 -5.04 -4.44 -4.60
CA LEU A 242 -5.91 -3.87 -3.59
C LEU A 242 -7.31 -4.45 -3.76
N PHE A 243 -7.76 -5.20 -2.76
CA PHE A 243 -9.14 -5.60 -2.58
C PHE A 243 -9.82 -4.68 -1.56
N LYS A 244 -11.00 -4.17 -1.89
CA LYS A 244 -11.80 -3.34 -0.99
C LYS A 244 -13.28 -3.70 -1.07
N GLU A 245 -13.96 -3.60 0.06
CA GLU A 245 -15.39 -3.84 0.21
C GLU A 245 -16.07 -2.59 0.73
N ASN A 246 -17.07 -2.11 -0.01
CA ASN A 246 -17.88 -0.95 0.36
C ASN A 246 -17.06 0.30 0.74
N LYS A 247 -15.96 0.55 0.03
CA LYS A 247 -15.03 1.67 0.26
C LYS A 247 -14.64 2.35 -1.02
N ASP A 248 -14.38 3.64 -0.91
CA ASP A 248 -13.76 4.41 -1.99
C ASP A 248 -12.27 4.06 -2.13
N THR A 249 -11.71 4.24 -3.33
CA THR A 249 -10.31 3.91 -3.62
C THR A 249 -9.35 4.83 -2.84
N GLN A 250 -9.64 6.12 -2.79
CA GLN A 250 -8.82 7.12 -2.12
C GLN A 250 -8.93 6.94 -0.61
N GLU A 251 -10.13 6.62 -0.11
CA GLU A 251 -10.34 6.25 1.29
C GLU A 251 -9.45 5.06 1.70
N ALA A 252 -9.44 3.98 0.92
CA ALA A 252 -8.62 2.81 1.19
C ALA A 252 -7.11 3.14 1.20
N LEU A 253 -6.64 3.88 0.20
CA LEU A 253 -5.23 4.31 0.12
C LEU A 253 -4.85 5.27 1.25
N THR A 254 -5.78 6.08 1.74
CA THR A 254 -5.56 6.94 2.91
C THR A 254 -5.26 6.13 4.15
N VAL A 255 -6.07 5.09 4.40
CA VAL A 255 -5.90 4.22 5.58
C VAL A 255 -4.55 3.51 5.52
N ILE A 256 -4.22 2.91 4.37
CA ILE A 256 -2.93 2.25 4.15
C ILE A 256 -1.78 3.25 4.32
N GLY A 257 -1.88 4.43 3.69
CA GLY A 257 -0.86 5.48 3.78
C GLY A 257 -0.60 5.94 5.21
N LYS A 258 -1.65 6.18 6.01
CA LYS A 258 -1.53 6.53 7.43
C LYS A 258 -0.78 5.45 8.22
N MET A 259 -1.09 4.16 7.99
CA MET A 259 -0.44 3.04 8.67
C MET A 259 1.03 2.85 8.26
N LEU A 260 1.39 3.25 7.05
CA LEU A 260 2.77 3.24 6.54
C LEU A 260 3.54 4.53 6.83
N GLY A 261 2.87 5.56 7.35
CA GLY A 261 3.46 6.88 7.55
C GLY A 261 3.75 7.65 6.25
N ILE A 262 3.08 7.34 5.13
CA ILE A 262 3.26 7.99 3.82
C ILE A 262 2.00 8.70 3.35
N GLN A 263 2.15 9.65 2.44
CA GLN A 263 1.02 10.38 1.84
C GLN A 263 0.40 9.61 0.67
N GLN A 264 -0.86 9.92 0.33
CA GLN A 264 -1.59 9.30 -0.78
C GLN A 264 -0.85 9.43 -2.13
N ARG A 265 -0.12 10.53 -2.36
CA ARG A 265 0.69 10.75 -3.57
C ARG A 265 1.80 9.71 -3.79
N ALA A 266 2.16 8.95 -2.75
CA ALA A 266 3.12 7.86 -2.87
C ALA A 266 2.53 6.63 -3.59
N PHE A 267 1.20 6.58 -3.75
CA PHE A 267 0.50 5.52 -4.45
C PHE A 267 0.16 5.91 -5.89
N GLY A 268 0.25 4.95 -6.80
CA GLY A 268 -0.21 5.03 -8.17
C GLY A 268 -1.27 3.96 -8.43
N PHE A 269 -2.31 4.29 -9.20
CA PHE A 269 -3.39 3.39 -9.60
C PHE A 269 -3.96 3.83 -10.96
N ALA A 270 -4.55 2.89 -11.70
CA ALA A 270 -4.98 3.14 -13.08
C ALA A 270 -6.37 3.82 -13.17
N GLY A 271 -7.22 3.65 -12.16
CA GLY A 271 -8.49 4.35 -12.06
C GLY A 271 -9.22 4.03 -10.77
N THR A 272 -10.17 4.88 -10.40
CA THR A 272 -11.06 4.62 -9.26
C THR A 272 -12.06 3.52 -9.60
N LYS A 273 -12.55 2.83 -8.57
CA LYS A 273 -13.57 1.77 -8.69
C LYS A 273 -14.72 2.06 -7.74
N ASP A 274 -15.91 1.58 -8.08
CA ASP A 274 -17.15 1.78 -7.31
C ASP A 274 -16.96 1.66 -5.79
N LYS A 275 -17.51 2.64 -5.05
CA LYS A 275 -17.54 2.57 -3.58
C LYS A 275 -18.44 1.43 -3.11
N ARG A 276 -19.70 1.40 -3.57
CA ARG A 276 -20.70 0.39 -3.18
C ARG A 276 -20.56 -0.88 -4.01
N ALA A 277 -19.44 -1.57 -3.83
CA ALA A 277 -19.06 -2.78 -4.56
C ALA A 277 -18.01 -3.57 -3.78
N ILE A 278 -17.73 -4.79 -4.24
CA ILE A 278 -16.47 -5.50 -3.97
C ILE A 278 -15.55 -5.26 -5.16
N THR A 279 -14.37 -4.71 -4.95
CA THR A 279 -13.49 -4.35 -6.07
C THR A 279 -12.05 -4.80 -5.86
N THR A 280 -11.43 -5.33 -6.90
CA THR A 280 -10.00 -5.64 -6.95
C THR A 280 -9.32 -4.82 -8.03
N GLN A 281 -8.23 -4.13 -7.70
CA GLN A 281 -7.46 -3.31 -8.64
C GLN A 281 -5.96 -3.33 -8.35
N ARG A 282 -5.14 -3.00 -9.34
CA ARG A 282 -3.70 -2.89 -9.17
C ARG A 282 -3.33 -1.53 -8.60
N VAL A 283 -2.36 -1.54 -7.69
CA VAL A 283 -1.80 -0.34 -7.06
C VAL A 283 -0.28 -0.48 -7.00
N THR A 284 0.44 0.63 -7.16
CA THR A 284 1.87 0.71 -6.89
C THR A 284 2.13 1.67 -5.75
N VAL A 285 3.15 1.42 -4.93
CA VAL A 285 3.62 2.35 -3.90
C VAL A 285 5.13 2.54 -4.00
N PHE A 286 5.60 3.77 -3.86
CA PHE A 286 7.01 4.10 -3.99
C PHE A 286 7.84 3.63 -2.78
N LYS A 287 8.92 2.88 -3.04
CA LYS A 287 9.95 2.43 -2.07
C LYS A 287 9.38 1.88 -0.76
N GLN A 288 8.50 0.89 -0.83
CA GLN A 288 7.99 0.18 0.35
C GLN A 288 8.33 -1.31 0.33
N ALA A 289 8.66 -1.83 1.51
CA ALA A 289 8.94 -3.24 1.69
C ALA A 289 7.66 -4.08 1.75
N VAL A 290 7.67 -5.25 1.11
CA VAL A 290 6.56 -6.22 1.14
C VAL A 290 6.12 -6.53 2.57
N LYS A 291 7.07 -6.84 3.46
CA LYS A 291 6.81 -7.19 4.85
C LYS A 291 5.99 -6.12 5.59
N LYS A 292 6.24 -4.84 5.32
CA LYS A 292 5.49 -3.73 5.93
C LYS A 292 4.02 -3.79 5.49
N LEU A 293 3.76 -3.90 4.18
CA LEU A 293 2.40 -3.95 3.64
C LEU A 293 1.67 -5.22 4.05
N ALA A 294 2.28 -6.40 3.91
CA ALA A 294 1.66 -7.67 4.29
C ALA A 294 1.21 -7.68 5.77
N SER A 295 2.00 -7.09 6.67
CA SER A 295 1.65 -6.98 8.10
C SER A 295 0.42 -6.11 8.39
N LEU A 296 -0.05 -5.29 7.43
CA LEU A 296 -1.22 -4.44 7.61
C LEU A 296 -2.52 -5.24 7.51
N ASN A 297 -2.54 -6.38 6.80
CA ASN A 297 -3.77 -7.13 6.50
C ASN A 297 -4.58 -7.54 7.74
N GLY A 298 -3.93 -7.78 8.87
CA GLY A 298 -4.59 -8.12 10.14
C GLY A 298 -5.32 -6.95 10.81
N ARG A 299 -5.00 -5.70 10.44
CA ARG A 299 -5.59 -4.47 10.99
C ARG A 299 -6.50 -3.75 10.00
N LEU A 300 -6.45 -4.11 8.72
CA LEU A 300 -7.28 -3.55 7.66
C LEU A 300 -8.69 -4.17 7.68
N ILE A 301 -9.70 -3.35 7.92
CA ILE A 301 -11.12 -3.75 7.92
C ILE A 301 -11.70 -3.51 6.54
N GLY A 302 -12.29 -4.53 5.90
CA GLY A 302 -12.89 -4.45 4.56
C GLY A 302 -11.91 -3.98 3.47
N ILE A 303 -10.61 -4.17 3.69
CA ILE A 303 -9.51 -3.94 2.75
C ILE A 303 -8.55 -5.11 2.91
N LYS A 304 -8.05 -5.66 1.81
CA LYS A 304 -6.96 -6.63 1.78
C LYS A 304 -5.97 -6.24 0.68
N ILE A 305 -4.69 -6.48 0.93
CA ILE A 305 -3.60 -6.23 -0.01
C ILE A 305 -2.73 -7.45 -0.16
N GLY A 306 -2.27 -7.73 -1.38
CA GLY A 306 -1.56 -8.97 -1.69
C GLY A 306 -0.98 -8.98 -3.09
N ASP A 307 -0.56 -10.16 -3.56
CA ASP A 307 0.07 -10.38 -4.88
C ASP A 307 1.20 -9.38 -5.15
N PHE A 308 2.11 -9.27 -4.18
CA PHE A 308 3.18 -8.30 -4.17
C PHE A 308 4.23 -8.58 -5.25
N CYS A 309 4.72 -7.53 -5.92
CA CYS A 309 5.77 -7.63 -6.92
C CYS A 309 6.54 -6.30 -7.05
N TYR A 310 7.87 -6.34 -7.06
CA TYR A 310 8.67 -5.15 -7.32
C TYR A 310 8.70 -4.82 -8.81
N VAL A 311 8.47 -3.54 -9.14
CA VAL A 311 8.42 -3.04 -10.52
C VAL A 311 9.22 -1.75 -10.65
N LYS A 312 9.75 -1.49 -11.85
CA LYS A 312 10.59 -0.31 -12.12
C LYS A 312 9.78 0.98 -12.18
N GLU A 313 8.55 0.91 -12.68
CA GLU A 313 7.68 2.05 -12.94
C GLU A 313 6.41 2.00 -12.07
N GLY A 314 5.92 3.18 -11.69
CA GLY A 314 4.66 3.33 -10.98
C GLY A 314 3.47 3.29 -11.93
N LEU A 315 2.30 2.90 -11.42
CA LEU A 315 1.06 2.86 -12.18
C LEU A 315 0.45 4.27 -12.28
N CYS A 316 0.10 4.68 -13.50
CA CYS A 316 -0.53 5.96 -13.82
C CYS A 316 -2.01 5.80 -14.21
N LEU A 317 -2.78 6.88 -14.09
CA LEU A 317 -4.18 6.91 -14.52
C LEU A 317 -4.31 6.51 -15.99
N GLY A 318 -5.31 5.68 -16.30
CA GLY A 318 -5.59 5.16 -17.64
C GLY A 318 -4.77 3.92 -18.03
N GLN A 319 -3.82 3.45 -17.21
CA GLN A 319 -3.04 2.24 -17.49
C GLN A 319 -3.81 0.95 -17.14
N LEU A 320 -4.99 0.78 -17.73
CA LEU A 320 -5.80 -0.42 -17.68
C LEU A 320 -6.49 -0.64 -19.03
N GLN A 321 -6.86 -1.87 -19.37
CA GLN A 321 -7.70 -2.13 -20.55
C GLN A 321 -9.19 -1.95 -20.26
N GLY A 322 -9.62 -2.21 -19.01
CA GLY A 322 -11.02 -2.11 -18.64
C GLY A 322 -11.33 -2.75 -17.30
N ASN A 323 -12.60 -3.08 -17.09
CA ASN A 323 -13.08 -3.71 -15.87
C ASN A 323 -13.94 -4.92 -16.22
N ARG A 324 -13.73 -6.02 -15.52
CA ARG A 324 -14.60 -7.18 -15.53
C ARG A 324 -15.63 -7.06 -14.42
N PHE A 325 -16.89 -6.95 -14.82
CA PHE A 325 -18.02 -6.88 -13.89
C PHE A 325 -18.65 -8.25 -13.68
N THR A 326 -18.98 -8.56 -12.44
CA THR A 326 -19.94 -9.60 -12.08
C THR A 326 -21.10 -8.93 -11.36
N ILE A 327 -22.28 -8.96 -11.97
CA ILE A 327 -23.47 -8.25 -11.49
C ILE A 327 -24.55 -9.27 -11.17
N THR A 328 -25.12 -9.18 -9.97
CA THR A 328 -26.29 -9.95 -9.56
C THR A 328 -27.50 -9.03 -9.50
N LEU A 329 -28.50 -9.29 -10.35
CA LEU A 329 -29.81 -8.67 -10.26
C LEU A 329 -30.70 -9.48 -9.31
N ARG A 330 -31.33 -8.83 -8.33
CA ARG A 330 -32.21 -9.49 -7.36
C ARG A 330 -33.66 -9.10 -7.57
N GLY A 331 -34.58 -9.97 -7.13
CA GLY A 331 -36.03 -9.70 -7.26
C GLY A 331 -36.44 -9.45 -8.70
N VAL A 332 -35.93 -10.26 -9.63
CA VAL A 332 -36.20 -10.09 -11.06
C VAL A 332 -37.66 -10.40 -11.35
N THR A 333 -38.36 -9.45 -11.99
CA THR A 333 -39.75 -9.57 -12.43
C THR A 333 -39.77 -9.36 -13.94
N ALA A 334 -39.98 -10.45 -14.68
CA ALA A 334 -40.06 -10.50 -16.14
C ALA A 334 -41.30 -11.28 -16.58
N ASN A 335 -41.75 -11.05 -17.81
CA ASN A 335 -42.88 -11.77 -18.39
C ASN A 335 -42.55 -13.27 -18.61
N SER A 336 -41.30 -13.56 -18.99
CA SER A 336 -40.77 -14.92 -19.10
C SER A 336 -39.26 -14.95 -18.86
N GLU A 337 -38.72 -16.13 -18.57
CA GLU A 337 -37.27 -16.35 -18.49
C GLU A 337 -36.59 -16.12 -19.86
N ASP A 338 -37.30 -16.39 -20.95
CA ASP A 338 -36.82 -16.19 -22.31
C ASP A 338 -36.57 -14.71 -22.63
N THR A 339 -37.38 -13.78 -22.08
CA THR A 339 -37.11 -12.34 -22.19
C THR A 339 -35.74 -11.98 -21.59
N ILE A 340 -35.39 -12.58 -20.45
CA ILE A 340 -34.12 -12.32 -19.76
C ILE A 340 -32.96 -12.86 -20.59
N LYS A 341 -33.08 -14.10 -21.10
CA LYS A 341 -32.08 -14.74 -21.97
C LYS A 341 -31.88 -13.95 -23.26
N ALA A 342 -32.97 -13.54 -23.92
CA ALA A 342 -32.90 -12.75 -25.14
C ALA A 342 -32.22 -11.39 -24.91
N ALA A 343 -32.53 -10.70 -23.79
CA ALA A 343 -31.90 -9.42 -23.45
C ALA A 343 -30.40 -9.59 -23.17
N ALA A 344 -30.03 -10.64 -22.44
CA ALA A 344 -28.64 -11.03 -22.19
C ALA A 344 -27.85 -11.30 -23.48
N ASP A 345 -28.41 -12.10 -24.38
CA ASP A 345 -27.79 -12.44 -25.66
C ASP A 345 -27.69 -11.22 -26.59
N ALA A 346 -28.68 -10.31 -26.55
CA ALA A 346 -28.64 -9.06 -27.28
C ALA A 346 -27.53 -8.14 -26.75
N LEU A 347 -27.37 -8.03 -25.43
CA LEU A 347 -26.27 -7.26 -24.81
C LEU A 347 -24.90 -7.82 -25.21
N GLY A 348 -24.74 -9.14 -25.24
CA GLY A 348 -23.49 -9.79 -25.64
C GLY A 348 -23.13 -9.60 -27.12
N ARG A 349 -24.13 -9.62 -28.01
CA ARG A 349 -23.92 -9.49 -29.46
C ARG A 349 -23.81 -8.04 -29.93
N SER A 350 -24.70 -7.19 -29.44
CA SER A 350 -24.88 -5.82 -29.95
C SER A 350 -24.34 -4.75 -28.99
N GLY A 351 -23.99 -5.13 -27.76
CA GLY A 351 -23.53 -4.18 -26.75
C GLY A 351 -24.65 -3.27 -26.23
N PHE A 352 -24.26 -2.05 -25.83
CA PHE A 352 -25.14 -1.02 -25.29
C PHE A 352 -24.65 0.37 -25.74
N ILE A 353 -25.49 1.39 -25.61
CA ILE A 353 -25.12 2.78 -25.92
C ILE A 353 -24.19 3.29 -24.80
N ASN A 354 -23.01 3.77 -25.17
CA ASN A 354 -21.98 4.22 -24.22
C ASN A 354 -22.27 5.61 -23.63
N TYR A 355 -23.34 5.70 -22.83
CA TYR A 355 -23.73 6.92 -22.11
C TYR A 355 -22.82 7.20 -20.90
N PHE A 356 -22.72 8.47 -20.52
CA PHE A 356 -22.30 8.86 -19.17
C PHE A 356 -23.49 8.67 -18.22
N GLY A 357 -23.35 7.78 -17.23
CA GLY A 357 -24.43 7.48 -16.26
C GLY A 357 -24.52 8.51 -15.11
N LEU A 358 -25.56 8.35 -14.27
CA LEU A 358 -25.91 9.22 -13.13
C LEU A 358 -25.02 9.05 -11.87
N GLN A 359 -23.72 8.71 -12.04
CA GLN A 359 -22.78 8.14 -11.06
C GLN A 359 -22.96 8.45 -9.56
#